data_AF-A0A453Q0F3-F1
#
_entry.id   AF-A0A453Q0F3-F1
#
_cell.length_a   1.000
_cell.length_b   1.000
_cell.length_c   1.000
_cell.angle_alpha   90.00
_cell.angle_beta   90.00
_cell.angle_gamma   90.00
#
_symmetry.space_group_name_H-M   'P 1'
#
loop_
_entity.id
_entity.type
_entity.pdbx_description
1 polymer ?
#
loop_
_entity_poly.entity_id
_entity_poly.type
_entity_poly.pdbx_seq_one_letter_code
_entity_poly.pdbx_strand_id
1 'polypeptide(L)'
;MAAAACSMSPPRSPTTPSELVPEAVEGTTNVTTAAADAGVRRVVFTSSYGAVHMDPNRSPDTVVDEACWSDYDYCKQTGVLYCCAKMMAEVAATEEAARRGLELAVVVPATTIGPALQQTLNFSSDHVARYLTGAKPAYQNVVTAYIDVRDVARAHALVYEHPDACGHRYLCVSAVLHRAHFVRLLKDLYPQYPVTAKC
;
A
#
# COMPACT_ATOMS: atom_id res chain seq x y z
N MET A 1 -8.15 -2.17 -19.13
CA MET A 1 -7.46 -1.64 -17.95
C MET A 1 -6.57 -2.74 -17.40
N ALA A 2 -5.25 -2.62 -17.51
CA ALA A 2 -4.32 -3.48 -16.79
C ALA A 2 -3.89 -2.72 -15.54
N ALA A 3 -4.57 -2.96 -14.42
CA ALA A 3 -4.08 -2.53 -13.12
C ALA A 3 -3.08 -3.59 -12.65
N ALA A 4 -1.80 -3.24 -12.62
CA ALA A 4 -0.79 -4.07 -11.98
C ALA A 4 -0.87 -3.79 -10.48
N ALA A 5 -1.90 -4.34 -9.83
CA ALA A 5 -1.80 -4.57 -8.41
C ALA A 5 -0.88 -5.78 -8.23
N CYS A 6 0.24 -5.63 -7.53
CA CYS A 6 0.74 -6.74 -6.72
C CYS A 6 -0.31 -7.02 -5.63
N SER A 7 -1.45 -7.58 -6.05
CA SER A 7 -2.27 -8.40 -5.21
C SER A 7 -1.35 -9.52 -4.78
N MET A 8 -0.95 -9.50 -3.51
CA MET A 8 -0.47 -10.69 -2.83
C MET A 8 -1.65 -11.67 -2.83
N SER A 9 -1.90 -12.31 -3.97
CA SER A 9 -2.72 -13.50 -4.04
C SER A 9 -2.16 -14.45 -2.98
N PRO A 10 -3.00 -15.13 -2.19
CA PRO A 10 -2.50 -16.06 -1.20
C PRO A 10 -1.56 -17.03 -1.92
N PRO A 11 -0.28 -17.10 -1.52
CA PRO A 11 0.71 -17.77 -2.33
C PRO A 11 0.40 -19.28 -2.33
N ARG A 12 0.79 -19.99 -3.41
CA ARG A 12 0.65 -21.46 -3.50
C ARG A 12 1.46 -22.20 -2.41
N SER A 13 2.37 -21.50 -1.75
CA SER A 13 3.18 -21.88 -0.60
C SER A 13 3.48 -20.61 0.22
N PRO A 14 3.62 -20.65 1.55
CA PRO A 14 3.92 -19.43 2.32
C PRO A 14 5.23 -18.79 1.83
N THR A 15 5.17 -17.63 1.17
CA THR A 15 6.33 -16.84 0.75
C THR A 15 7.23 -16.63 1.96
N THR A 16 8.48 -17.09 1.89
CA THR A 16 9.41 -16.85 2.99
C THR A 16 9.79 -15.37 3.03
N PRO A 17 10.13 -14.81 4.20
CA PRO A 17 10.62 -13.43 4.32
C PRO A 17 11.73 -13.09 3.31
N SER A 18 12.60 -14.05 2.97
CA SER A 18 13.67 -13.91 1.98
C SER A 18 13.21 -13.81 0.53
N GLU A 19 12.04 -14.35 0.19
CA GLU A 19 11.52 -14.41 -1.19
C GLU A 19 10.59 -13.24 -1.53
N LEU A 20 10.08 -12.52 -0.53
CA LEU A 20 9.08 -11.47 -0.73
C LEU A 20 9.53 -10.34 -1.67
N VAL A 21 10.78 -9.87 -1.54
CA VAL A 21 11.32 -8.80 -2.39
C VAL A 21 11.58 -9.31 -3.81
N PRO A 22 12.32 -10.42 -4.03
CA PRO A 22 12.48 -11.01 -5.35
C PRO A 22 11.15 -11.29 -6.07
N GLU A 23 10.18 -11.91 -5.40
CA GLU A 23 8.88 -12.23 -5.99
C GLU A 23 8.10 -10.98 -6.43
N ALA A 24 8.11 -9.93 -5.60
CA ALA A 24 7.44 -8.67 -5.93
C ALA A 24 8.08 -7.98 -7.13
N VAL A 25 9.41 -7.98 -7.20
CA VAL A 25 10.18 -7.41 -8.32
C VAL A 25 9.92 -8.21 -9.60
N GLU A 26 10.11 -9.53 -9.56
CA GLU A 26 9.95 -10.40 -10.72
C GLU A 26 8.51 -10.34 -11.26
N GLY A 27 7.51 -10.46 -10.39
CA GLY A 27 6.11 -10.37 -10.79
C GLY A 27 5.77 -9.03 -11.43
N THR A 28 6.32 -7.93 -10.91
CA THR A 28 6.10 -6.59 -11.47
C THR A 28 6.75 -6.43 -12.83
N THR A 29 8.00 -6.87 -12.98
CA THR A 29 8.71 -6.84 -14.27
C THR A 29 7.98 -7.68 -15.30
N ASN A 30 7.52 -8.89 -14.94
CA ASN A 30 6.79 -9.78 -15.84
C ASN A 30 5.49 -9.14 -16.35
N VAL A 31 4.68 -8.55 -15.47
CA VAL A 31 3.42 -7.90 -15.87
C VAL A 31 3.69 -6.65 -16.72
N THR A 32 4.69 -5.85 -16.38
CA THR A 32 5.05 -4.63 -17.12
C THR A 32 5.57 -4.98 -18.52
N THR A 33 6.40 -6.02 -18.61
CA THR A 33 6.91 -6.58 -19.87
C THR A 33 5.77 -7.07 -20.75
N ALA A 34 4.86 -7.88 -20.19
CA ALA A 34 3.73 -8.43 -20.93
C ALA A 34 2.75 -7.35 -21.39
N ALA A 35 2.52 -6.31 -20.59
CA ALA A 35 1.70 -5.17 -20.98
C ALA A 35 2.30 -4.43 -22.18
N ALA A 36 3.62 -4.21 -22.17
CA ALA A 36 4.31 -3.62 -23.30
C ALA A 36 4.26 -4.51 -24.56
N ASP A 37 4.48 -5.83 -24.43
CA ASP A 37 4.38 -6.80 -25.54
C ASP A 37 2.98 -6.82 -26.16
N ALA A 38 1.94 -6.64 -25.34
CA ALA A 38 0.55 -6.58 -25.77
C ALA A 38 0.13 -5.21 -26.36
N GLY A 39 1.04 -4.23 -26.44
CA GLY A 39 0.73 -2.89 -26.94
C GLY A 39 -0.23 -2.11 -26.04
N VAL A 40 -0.26 -2.40 -24.74
CA VAL A 40 -1.05 -1.63 -23.77
C VAL A 40 -0.52 -0.20 -23.74
N ARG A 41 -1.41 0.79 -23.83
CA ARG A 41 -1.03 2.21 -23.79
C ARG A 41 -0.40 2.59 -22.44
N ARG A 42 -1.06 2.21 -21.34
CA ARG A 42 -0.71 2.62 -19.98
C ARG A 42 -0.94 1.53 -18.95
N VAL A 43 -0.02 1.39 -18.02
CA VAL A 43 -0.15 0.62 -16.78
C VAL A 43 -0.32 1.58 -15.61
N VAL A 44 -1.26 1.27 -14.71
CA VAL A 44 -1.33 1.89 -13.39
C VAL A 44 -0.81 0.88 -12.38
N PHE A 45 0.31 1.22 -11.73
CA PHE A 45 0.93 0.39 -10.71
C PHE A 45 0.44 0.80 -9.32
N THR A 46 -0.08 -0.16 -8.56
CA THR A 46 -0.44 0.08 -7.17
C THR A 46 0.79 -0.11 -6.30
N SER A 47 1.38 0.98 -5.83
CA SER A 47 2.44 0.95 -4.81
C SER A 47 1.83 0.90 -3.40
N SER A 48 2.46 1.52 -2.41
CA SER A 48 2.01 1.59 -1.02
C SER A 48 2.68 2.76 -0.32
N TYR A 49 1.98 3.37 0.63
CA TYR A 49 2.58 4.34 1.56
C TYR A 49 3.81 3.78 2.29
N GLY A 50 3.89 2.45 2.41
CA GLY A 50 5.08 1.75 2.89
C GLY A 50 6.36 2.00 2.08
N ALA A 51 6.26 2.38 0.80
CA ALA A 51 7.39 2.77 -0.05
C ALA A 51 7.79 4.25 0.09
N VAL A 52 7.04 5.04 0.86
CA VAL A 52 7.21 6.50 1.01
C VAL A 52 7.66 6.89 2.43
N HIS A 53 7.04 6.31 3.46
CA HIS A 53 7.12 6.88 4.81
C HIS A 53 8.19 6.28 5.74
N MET A 54 8.87 5.19 5.41
CA MET A 54 9.78 4.49 6.34
C MET A 54 11.21 5.03 6.21
N ASP A 55 11.44 6.28 6.60
CA ASP A 55 12.76 6.91 6.56
C ASP A 55 13.11 7.46 7.95
N PRO A 56 14.14 6.92 8.62
CA PRO A 56 14.55 7.38 9.94
C PRO A 56 15.28 8.73 9.91
N ASN A 57 15.75 9.18 8.75
CA ASN A 57 16.51 10.42 8.59
C ASN A 57 15.61 11.62 8.25
N ARG A 58 14.35 11.38 7.88
CA ARG A 58 13.40 12.44 7.56
C ARG A 58 12.95 13.16 8.84
N SER A 59 13.01 14.50 8.80
CA SER A 59 12.52 15.32 9.90
C SER A 59 11.02 15.05 10.18
N PRO A 60 10.59 14.99 11.46
CA PRO A 60 9.18 14.88 11.82
C PRO A 60 8.30 16.03 11.27
N ASP A 61 8.88 17.19 11.01
CA ASP A 61 8.18 18.38 10.51
C ASP A 61 8.10 18.44 8.98
N THR A 62 8.77 17.52 8.28
CA THR A 62 8.74 17.46 6.81
C THR A 62 7.39 16.93 6.34
N VAL A 63 6.74 17.68 5.44
CA VAL A 63 5.56 17.20 4.73
C VAL A 63 5.93 15.98 3.89
N VAL A 64 5.21 14.88 4.08
CA VAL A 64 5.40 13.67 3.27
C VAL A 64 4.58 13.81 1.99
N ASP A 65 5.26 13.82 0.86
CA ASP A 65 4.68 13.95 -0.48
C ASP A 65 5.20 12.83 -1.43
N GLU A 66 4.84 12.94 -2.71
CA GLU A 66 5.20 11.99 -3.74
C GLU A 66 6.70 11.93 -4.09
N ALA A 67 7.50 12.91 -3.66
CA ALA A 67 8.95 12.87 -3.83
C ALA A 67 9.64 12.01 -2.76
N CYS A 68 8.96 11.72 -1.66
CA CYS A 68 9.50 10.96 -0.55
C CYS A 68 9.62 9.46 -0.87
N TRP A 69 10.67 8.84 -0.34
CA TRP A 69 10.89 7.40 -0.40
C TRP A 69 11.22 6.86 0.99
N SER A 70 10.89 5.59 1.21
CA SER A 70 11.36 4.83 2.36
C SER A 70 12.85 4.53 2.23
N ASP A 71 13.53 4.37 3.36
CA ASP A 71 14.90 3.89 3.43
C ASP A 71 14.90 2.35 3.40
N TYR A 72 15.54 1.78 2.36
CA TYR A 72 15.57 0.32 2.16
C TYR A 72 16.24 -0.41 3.32
N ASP A 73 17.40 0.09 3.75
CA ASP A 73 18.23 -0.58 4.73
C ASP A 73 17.57 -0.55 6.11
N TYR A 74 16.94 0.58 6.46
CA TYR A 74 16.11 0.70 7.64
C TYR A 74 14.95 -0.29 7.63
N CYS A 75 14.19 -0.37 6.52
CA CYS A 75 13.08 -1.33 6.40
C CYS A 75 13.58 -2.78 6.54
N LYS A 76 14.72 -3.10 5.93
CA LYS A 76 15.32 -4.44 5.99
C LYS A 76 15.79 -4.80 7.40
N GLN A 77 16.50 -3.88 8.06
CA GLN A 77 17.03 -4.07 9.43
C GLN A 77 15.91 -4.17 10.48
N THR A 78 14.82 -3.44 10.29
CA THR A 78 13.65 -3.46 11.19
C THR A 78 12.65 -4.57 10.86
N GLY A 79 12.92 -5.40 9.84
CA GLY A 79 12.07 -6.53 9.45
C GLY A 79 10.78 -6.15 8.74
N VAL A 80 10.63 -4.91 8.28
CA VAL A 80 9.45 -4.41 7.56
C VAL A 80 9.58 -4.72 6.07
N LEU A 81 9.73 -6.00 5.74
CA LEU A 81 10.09 -6.48 4.41
C LEU A 81 9.02 -6.19 3.34
N TYR A 82 7.75 -6.01 3.75
CA TYR A 82 6.70 -5.53 2.85
C TYR A 82 7.03 -4.15 2.26
N CYS A 83 7.57 -3.24 3.07
CA CYS A 83 7.99 -1.91 2.60
C CYS A 83 9.13 -2.02 1.59
N CYS A 84 10.13 -2.88 1.86
CA CYS A 84 11.19 -3.19 0.90
C CYS A 84 10.62 -3.71 -0.43
N ALA A 85 9.70 -4.68 -0.37
CA ALA A 85 9.13 -5.31 -1.55
C ALA A 85 8.32 -4.33 -2.40
N LYS A 86 7.47 -3.51 -1.77
CA LYS A 86 6.68 -2.48 -2.48
C LYS A 86 7.56 -1.42 -3.11
N MET A 87 8.61 -0.99 -2.41
CA MET A 87 9.55 -0.01 -2.93
C MET A 87 10.31 -0.54 -4.14
N MET A 88 10.91 -1.73 -4.04
CA MET A 88 11.67 -2.32 -5.13
C MET A 88 10.80 -2.71 -6.33
N ALA A 89 9.57 -3.15 -6.08
CA ALA A 89 8.60 -3.39 -7.16
C ALA A 89 8.24 -2.11 -7.90
N GLU A 90 8.07 -0.98 -7.20
CA GLU A 90 7.81 0.32 -7.83
C GLU A 90 9.00 0.79 -8.70
N VAL A 91 10.23 0.62 -8.20
CA VAL A 91 11.45 0.89 -8.97
C VAL A 91 11.49 0.02 -10.22
N ALA A 92 11.25 -1.29 -10.09
CA ALA A 92 11.24 -2.23 -11.22
C ALA A 92 10.16 -1.89 -12.26
N ALA A 93 8.96 -1.52 -11.84
CA ALA A 93 7.90 -1.07 -12.74
C ALA A 93 8.34 0.17 -13.53
N THR A 94 8.95 1.14 -12.84
CA THR A 94 9.40 2.40 -13.42
C THR A 94 10.51 2.19 -14.44
N GLU A 95 11.51 1.39 -14.09
CA GLU A 95 12.64 1.06 -14.98
C GLU A 95 12.19 0.26 -16.21
N GLU A 96 11.37 -0.78 -16.01
CA GLU A 96 10.89 -1.60 -17.12
C GLU A 96 9.96 -0.81 -18.04
N ALA A 97 9.04 -0.02 -17.50
CA ALA A 97 8.17 0.82 -18.31
C ALA A 97 8.96 1.83 -19.16
N ALA A 98 9.94 2.51 -18.55
CA ALA A 98 10.83 3.43 -19.26
C ALA A 98 11.62 2.73 -20.37
N ARG A 99 12.20 1.56 -20.08
CA ARG A 99 12.96 0.74 -21.04
C ARG A 99 12.10 0.31 -22.23
N ARG A 100 10.82 0.07 -22.00
CA ARG A 100 9.87 -0.42 -23.01
C ARG A 100 9.08 0.68 -23.71
N GLY A 101 9.22 1.94 -23.30
CA GLY A 101 8.40 3.04 -23.80
C GLY A 101 6.92 2.93 -23.44
N LEU A 102 6.61 2.26 -22.32
CA LEU A 102 5.25 2.06 -21.81
C LEU A 102 4.88 3.20 -20.86
N GLU A 103 3.69 3.79 -21.00
CA GLU A 103 3.24 4.79 -20.02
C GLU A 103 2.98 4.12 -18.67
N LEU A 104 3.54 4.69 -17.61
CA LEU A 104 3.34 4.24 -16.24
C LEU A 104 2.81 5.40 -15.39
N ALA A 105 1.82 5.10 -14.56
CA ALA A 105 1.44 5.97 -13.46
C ALA A 105 1.32 5.16 -12.17
N VAL A 106 1.66 5.76 -11.03
CA VAL A 106 1.75 5.05 -9.76
C VAL A 106 0.72 5.59 -8.76
N VAL A 107 -0.12 4.72 -8.22
CA VAL A 107 -1.01 5.07 -7.10
C VAL A 107 -0.42 4.53 -5.81
N VAL A 108 -0.28 5.40 -4.80
CA VAL A 108 0.38 5.10 -3.53
C VAL A 108 -0.64 5.16 -2.39
N PRO A 109 -1.41 4.09 -2.14
CA PRO A 109 -2.43 4.09 -1.09
C PRO A 109 -1.85 3.95 0.31
N ALA A 110 -2.49 4.62 1.27
CA ALA A 110 -2.31 4.39 2.71
C ALA A 110 -2.99 3.09 3.17
N THR A 111 -3.13 2.88 4.50
CA THR A 111 -3.89 1.73 5.02
C THR A 111 -5.34 1.81 4.50
N THR A 112 -5.64 0.93 3.55
CA THR A 112 -6.90 0.97 2.81
C THR A 112 -7.97 0.21 3.57
N ILE A 113 -9.02 0.92 3.98
CA ILE A 113 -10.14 0.38 4.74
C ILE A 113 -11.45 0.63 4.00
N GLY A 114 -12.47 -0.19 4.25
CA GLY A 114 -13.79 0.00 3.66
C GLY A 114 -14.52 -1.32 3.44
N PRO A 115 -15.69 -1.28 2.78
CA PRO A 115 -16.48 -2.47 2.50
C PRO A 115 -15.69 -3.48 1.65
N ALA A 116 -15.71 -4.75 2.08
CA ALA A 116 -15.08 -5.86 1.35
C ALA A 116 -16.08 -6.49 0.38
N LEU A 117 -15.64 -6.75 -0.86
CA LEU A 117 -16.40 -7.55 -1.83
C LEU A 117 -16.06 -9.05 -1.69
N GLN A 118 -14.85 -9.35 -1.21
CA GLN A 118 -14.39 -10.71 -0.96
C GLN A 118 -14.89 -11.23 0.39
N GLN A 119 -14.97 -12.56 0.53
CA GLN A 119 -15.46 -13.23 1.74
C GLN A 119 -14.43 -13.32 2.87
N THR A 120 -13.14 -13.17 2.55
CA THR A 120 -12.04 -13.27 3.52
C THR A 120 -11.45 -11.91 3.88
N LEU A 121 -11.00 -11.76 5.12
CA LEU A 121 -10.31 -10.54 5.53
C LEU A 121 -8.95 -10.45 4.84
N ASN A 122 -8.72 -9.32 4.17
CA ASN A 122 -7.38 -8.93 3.75
C ASN A 122 -6.62 -8.32 4.94
N PHE A 123 -5.32 -8.10 4.78
CA PHE A 123 -4.45 -7.62 5.85
C PHE A 123 -4.93 -6.32 6.52
N SER A 124 -5.35 -5.32 5.72
CA SER A 124 -5.78 -4.02 6.27
C SER A 124 -7.16 -4.10 6.96
N SER A 125 -8.04 -4.98 6.48
CA SER A 125 -9.34 -5.24 7.12
C SER A 125 -9.18 -6.06 8.41
N ASP A 126 -8.25 -7.02 8.43
CA ASP A 126 -7.88 -7.77 9.64
C ASP A 126 -7.34 -6.85 10.72
N HIS A 127 -6.51 -5.85 10.37
CA HIS A 127 -6.07 -4.83 11.32
C HIS A 127 -7.23 -4.13 12.03
N VAL A 128 -8.29 -3.75 11.30
CA VAL A 128 -9.51 -3.18 11.91
C VAL A 128 -10.23 -4.23 12.77
N ALA A 129 -10.44 -5.43 12.24
CA ALA A 129 -11.17 -6.51 12.89
C ALA A 129 -10.52 -6.92 14.23
N ARG A 130 -9.19 -6.94 14.31
CA ARG A 130 -8.44 -7.31 15.53
C ARG A 130 -8.62 -6.30 16.66
N TYR A 131 -8.76 -5.01 16.35
CA TYR A 131 -9.09 -4.00 17.34
C TYR A 131 -10.57 -4.05 17.73
N LEU A 132 -11.46 -4.27 16.76
CA LEU A 132 -12.90 -4.37 16.99
C LEU A 132 -13.24 -5.55 17.91
N THR A 133 -12.64 -6.72 17.65
CA THR A 133 -12.87 -7.96 18.40
C THR A 133 -12.07 -8.10 19.68
N GLY A 134 -11.21 -7.13 20.00
CA GLY A 134 -10.31 -7.21 21.17
C GLY A 134 -9.20 -8.25 21.05
N ALA A 135 -9.07 -8.94 19.91
CA ALA A 135 -7.98 -9.89 19.65
C ALA A 135 -6.59 -9.24 19.73
N LYS A 136 -6.52 -7.92 19.56
CA LYS A 136 -5.33 -7.12 19.90
C LYS A 136 -5.50 -6.59 21.33
N PRO A 137 -4.70 -7.05 22.32
CA PRO A 137 -4.95 -6.74 23.73
C PRO A 137 -4.63 -5.30 24.11
N ALA A 138 -3.72 -4.66 23.35
CA ALA A 138 -3.29 -3.29 23.59
C ALA A 138 -3.01 -2.58 22.26
N TYR A 139 -3.09 -1.25 22.26
CA TYR A 139 -2.82 -0.42 21.10
C TYR A 139 -1.54 0.39 21.30
N GLN A 140 -0.70 0.49 20.26
CA GLN A 140 0.57 1.22 20.35
C GLN A 140 0.34 2.74 20.26
N ASN A 141 1.22 3.53 20.90
CA ASN A 141 1.29 4.99 20.78
C ASN A 141 1.89 5.40 19.42
N VAL A 142 1.11 5.22 18.35
CA VAL A 142 1.52 5.48 16.97
C VAL A 142 0.38 6.09 16.17
N VAL A 143 0.74 6.81 15.11
CA VAL A 143 -0.22 7.28 14.09
C VAL A 143 -0.23 6.36 12.88
N THR A 144 -1.34 6.35 12.14
CA THR A 144 -1.46 5.60 10.88
C THR A 144 -2.28 6.41 9.89
N ALA A 145 -1.83 6.43 8.63
CA ALA A 145 -2.55 7.02 7.52
C ALA A 145 -3.59 6.03 6.97
N TYR A 146 -4.80 6.52 6.69
CA TYR A 146 -5.93 5.74 6.18
C TYR A 146 -6.51 6.34 4.91
N ILE A 147 -7.11 5.49 4.09
CA ILE A 147 -7.85 5.84 2.88
C ILE A 147 -9.02 4.87 2.67
N ASP A 148 -10.14 5.36 2.14
CA ASP A 148 -11.27 4.50 1.78
C ASP A 148 -10.97 3.71 0.50
N VAL A 149 -11.30 2.41 0.48
CA VAL A 149 -11.08 1.54 -0.69
C VAL A 149 -11.74 2.04 -1.96
N ARG A 150 -12.89 2.71 -1.85
CA ARG A 150 -13.61 3.30 -2.99
C ARG A 150 -12.86 4.50 -3.56
N ASP A 151 -12.20 5.27 -2.72
CA ASP A 151 -11.36 6.39 -3.16
C ASP A 151 -10.08 5.89 -3.82
N VAL A 152 -9.48 4.81 -3.31
CA VAL A 152 -8.36 4.14 -4.00
C VAL A 152 -8.79 3.64 -5.39
N ALA A 153 -9.95 3.00 -5.50
CA ALA A 153 -10.47 2.54 -6.79
C ALA A 153 -10.72 3.71 -7.76
N ARG A 154 -11.33 4.80 -7.27
CA ARG A 154 -11.52 6.04 -8.04
C ARG A 154 -10.19 6.65 -8.48
N ALA A 155 -9.18 6.69 -7.60
CA ALA A 155 -7.86 7.21 -7.93
C ALA A 155 -7.21 6.43 -9.08
N HIS A 156 -7.31 5.09 -9.07
CA HIS A 156 -6.80 4.27 -10.17
C HIS A 156 -7.49 4.58 -11.51
N ALA A 157 -8.82 4.77 -11.50
CA ALA A 157 -9.56 5.14 -12.70
C ALA A 157 -9.13 6.54 -13.20
N LEU A 158 -9.09 7.53 -12.30
CA LEU A 158 -8.70 8.90 -12.64
C LEU A 158 -7.28 8.97 -13.22
N VAL A 159 -6.32 8.30 -12.58
CA VAL A 159 -4.92 8.26 -13.02
C VAL A 159 -4.77 7.52 -14.36
N TYR A 160 -5.59 6.50 -14.61
CA TYR A 160 -5.60 5.80 -15.89
C TYR A 160 -6.11 6.71 -17.03
N GLU A 161 -7.14 7.50 -16.76
CA GLU A 161 -7.83 8.34 -17.75
C GLU A 161 -7.15 9.71 -17.97
N HIS A 162 -6.50 10.27 -16.94
CA HIS A 162 -5.94 11.62 -17.00
C HIS A 162 -4.73 11.68 -17.94
N PRO A 163 -4.73 12.52 -18.99
CA PRO A 163 -3.65 12.56 -19.99
C PRO A 163 -2.26 12.72 -19.37
N ASP A 164 -2.13 13.67 -18.44
CA ASP A 164 -0.85 14.06 -17.84
C ASP A 164 -0.42 13.19 -16.64
N ALA A 165 -1.06 12.03 -16.41
CA ALA A 165 -0.72 11.21 -15.27
C ALA A 165 0.51 10.30 -15.45
N CYS A 166 1.00 10.16 -16.68
CA CYS A 166 2.18 9.36 -16.98
C CYS A 166 3.42 9.96 -16.30
N GLY A 167 4.26 9.11 -15.71
CA GLY A 167 5.50 9.52 -15.05
C GLY A 167 5.32 10.03 -13.62
N HIS A 168 4.08 10.06 -13.10
CA HIS A 168 3.78 10.59 -11.77
C HIS A 168 3.38 9.49 -10.77
N ARG A 169 3.68 9.77 -9.51
CA ARG A 169 3.16 9.08 -8.33
C ARG A 169 1.99 9.89 -7.78
N TYR A 170 1.05 9.23 -7.11
CA TYR A 170 -0.12 9.88 -6.51
C TYR A 170 -0.35 9.32 -5.11
N LEU A 171 -0.06 10.12 -4.09
CA LEU A 171 -0.25 9.74 -2.70
C LEU A 171 -1.74 9.77 -2.34
N CYS A 172 -2.28 8.61 -1.97
CA CYS A 172 -3.69 8.45 -1.63
C CYS A 172 -3.86 8.27 -0.12
N VAL A 173 -3.95 9.40 0.58
CA VAL A 173 -4.16 9.51 2.04
C VAL A 173 -5.37 10.41 2.29
N SER A 174 -6.30 9.96 3.14
CA SER A 174 -7.46 10.77 3.55
C SER A 174 -7.28 11.36 4.95
N ALA A 175 -6.81 10.55 5.91
CA ALA A 175 -6.63 10.99 7.28
C ALA A 175 -5.46 10.28 7.95
N VAL A 176 -4.80 10.97 8.88
CA VAL A 176 -3.82 10.40 9.79
C VAL A 176 -4.42 10.37 11.18
N LEU A 177 -4.57 9.18 11.76
CA LEU A 177 -5.19 9.00 13.06
C LEU A 177 -4.20 8.40 14.05
N HIS A 178 -4.13 9.02 15.23
CA HIS A 178 -3.52 8.37 16.39
C HIS A 178 -4.33 7.12 16.77
N ARG A 179 -3.64 6.05 17.18
CA ARG A 179 -4.29 4.77 17.47
C ARG A 179 -5.36 4.87 18.55
N ALA A 180 -5.17 5.71 19.57
CA ALA A 180 -6.17 5.96 20.61
C ALA A 180 -7.46 6.58 20.05
N HIS A 181 -7.36 7.44 19.03
CA HIS A 181 -8.53 8.01 18.38
C HIS A 181 -9.23 6.95 17.52
N PHE A 182 -8.47 6.15 16.78
CA PHE A 182 -9.00 5.05 15.98
C PHE A 182 -9.82 4.05 16.82
N VAL A 183 -9.30 3.58 17.96
CA VAL A 183 -10.05 2.63 18.82
C VAL A 183 -11.27 3.29 19.47
N ARG A 184 -11.22 4.59 19.76
CA ARG A 184 -12.39 5.34 20.27
C ARG A 184 -13.51 5.38 19.23
N LEU A 185 -13.19 5.70 17.98
CA LEU A 185 -14.16 5.67 16.87
C LEU A 185 -14.81 4.29 16.72
N LEU A 186 -14.01 3.21 16.82
CA LEU A 186 -14.56 1.85 16.78
C LEU A 186 -15.53 1.58 17.94
N LYS A 187 -15.19 2.02 19.15
CA LYS A 187 -16.04 1.87 20.34
C LYS A 187 -17.35 2.66 20.22
N ASP A 188 -17.28 3.88 19.71
CA ASP A 188 -18.45 4.76 19.56
C ASP A 188 -19.40 4.22 18.47
N LEU A 189 -18.86 3.70 17.37
CA LEU A 189 -19.64 3.11 16.27
C LEU A 189 -20.19 1.71 16.59
N TYR A 190 -19.45 0.93 17.38
CA TYR A 190 -19.72 -0.48 17.65
C TYR A 190 -19.61 -0.83 19.15
N PRO A 191 -20.43 -0.21 20.01
CA PRO A 191 -20.34 -0.36 21.47
C PRO A 191 -20.61 -1.79 21.97
N GLN A 192 -21.25 -2.63 21.14
CA GLN A 192 -21.54 -4.03 21.43
C GLN A 192 -20.32 -4.97 21.30
N TYR A 193 -19.23 -4.50 20.67
CA TYR A 193 -18.01 -5.30 20.49
C TYR A 193 -17.00 -5.06 21.61
N PRO A 194 -16.17 -6.06 21.96
CA PRO A 194 -15.12 -5.93 22.97
C PRO A 194 -13.90 -5.19 22.40
N VAL A 195 -14.10 -3.94 21.98
CA VAL A 195 -13.04 -3.12 21.36
C VAL A 195 -11.85 -2.97 22.31
N THR A 196 -10.63 -3.12 21.76
CA THR A 196 -9.38 -2.90 22.51
C THR A 196 -9.38 -1.56 23.24
N ALA A 197 -9.27 -1.59 24.56
CA ALA A 197 -9.36 -0.41 25.42
C ALA A 197 -8.07 -0.04 26.17
N LYS A 198 -7.02 -0.86 26.06
CA LYS A 198 -5.76 -0.67 26.77
C LYS A 198 -4.68 -0.13 25.83
N CYS A 199 -3.89 0.83 26.31
CA CYS A 199 -2.65 1.26 25.67
C CYS A 199 -1.52 0.29 26.07
#